data_AF-A0A7C6UNN2-F1
#
_entry.id   AF-A0A7C6UNN2-F1
#
_cell.length_a   1.000
_cell.length_b   1.000
_cell.length_c   1.000
_cell.angle_alpha   90.00
_cell.angle_beta   90.00
_cell.angle_gamma   90.00
#
_symmetry.space_group_name_H-M   'P 1'
#
loop_
_entity.id
_entity.type
_entity.pdbx_description
1 polymer ?
#
loop_
_entity_poly.entity_id
_entity_poly.type
_entity_poly.pdbx_seq_one_letter_code
_entity_poly.pdbx_strand_id
1 'polypeptide(L)'
;MIRKLTRNLVVLVISFLLVSQLFIGQAQASWGAAKLFELLQQQNGSPVIPQPTLPPIPEPTPEPKPTPIPEPTPVPEDPNSEQDNYSALSSQEREMLQLVNEERAKNGLKPLTLMPELTELARLKSKDIIKYDYFAHTSPTYGSFAKMVSDAGIRFYSVGENLAKARNAKHAFYLFMGSSGHKANMLNPNFTHVGIGIVQDKYGVVVTQLFIMK
;
A
#
# COMPACT_ATOMS: atom_id res chain seq x y z
N MET A 1 27.08 78.50 -15.04
CA MET A 1 27.57 77.31 -14.31
C MET A 1 26.86 76.09 -14.90
N ILE A 2 27.26 75.63 -16.10
CA ILE A 2 28.09 74.43 -16.39
C ILE A 2 27.70 73.16 -15.60
N ARG A 3 27.45 72.07 -16.36
CA ARG A 3 27.58 70.60 -16.09
C ARG A 3 26.23 69.84 -15.99
N LYS A 4 25.80 69.15 -17.07
CA LYS A 4 26.17 67.79 -17.59
C LYS A 4 25.28 66.70 -16.95
N LEU A 5 24.38 66.03 -17.71
CA LEU A 5 24.58 64.77 -18.48
C LEU A 5 24.92 63.59 -17.54
N THR A 6 24.12 62.53 -17.36
CA THR A 6 23.83 61.36 -18.26
C THR A 6 22.74 60.49 -17.59
N ARG A 7 21.63 60.06 -18.21
CA ARG A 7 21.38 58.97 -19.20
C ARG A 7 21.62 57.53 -18.67
N ASN A 8 20.55 56.69 -18.64
CA ASN A 8 20.44 55.39 -19.36
C ASN A 8 19.28 54.51 -18.83
N LEU A 9 18.37 54.07 -19.73
CA LEU A 9 17.91 52.67 -19.93
C LEU A 9 16.86 52.66 -21.07
N VAL A 10 17.25 52.50 -22.34
CA VAL A 10 17.25 51.27 -23.15
C VAL A 10 15.92 50.48 -23.09
N VAL A 11 15.15 50.63 -24.17
CA VAL A 11 13.99 49.81 -24.54
C VAL A 11 14.47 48.68 -25.46
N LEU A 12 13.99 47.45 -25.25
CA LEU A 12 14.01 46.44 -26.31
C LEU A 12 12.85 45.44 -26.16
N VAL A 13 11.98 45.47 -27.16
CA VAL A 13 10.85 44.56 -27.40
C VAL A 13 11.36 43.41 -28.26
N ILE A 14 11.15 42.15 -27.86
CA ILE A 14 11.24 41.02 -28.78
C ILE A 14 10.04 40.09 -28.54
N SER A 15 9.19 40.02 -29.56
CA SER A 15 8.15 39.01 -29.74
C SER A 15 8.78 37.76 -30.35
N PHE A 16 8.50 36.58 -29.82
CA PHE A 16 8.64 35.32 -30.55
C PHE A 16 7.46 34.39 -30.22
N LEU A 17 6.61 34.19 -31.21
CA LEU A 17 5.67 33.09 -31.34
C LEU A 17 6.46 31.80 -31.56
N LEU A 18 6.13 30.74 -30.84
CA LEU A 18 6.53 29.37 -31.18
C LEU A 18 5.35 28.43 -31.02
N VAL A 19 5.05 27.78 -32.13
CA VAL A 19 3.90 26.90 -32.39
C VAL A 19 4.30 25.45 -32.11
N SER A 20 3.38 24.72 -31.47
CA SER A 20 3.16 23.26 -31.46
C SER A 20 4.31 22.31 -31.12
N GLN A 21 4.08 21.43 -30.14
CA GLN A 21 4.08 19.98 -30.37
C GLN A 21 3.38 19.24 -29.21
N LEU A 22 2.76 18.13 -29.58
CA LEU A 22 1.87 17.28 -28.79
C LEU A 22 2.49 16.79 -27.49
N PHE A 23 1.72 16.85 -26.40
CA PHE A 23 1.76 15.82 -25.36
C PHE A 23 0.40 15.11 -25.31
N ILE A 24 0.19 14.21 -26.27
CA ILE A 24 -0.66 13.05 -26.02
C ILE A 24 0.30 11.95 -25.55
N GLY A 25 0.48 11.89 -24.23
CA GLY A 25 1.06 10.75 -23.53
C GLY A 25 -0.05 10.13 -22.70
N GLN A 26 -0.32 8.85 -22.91
CA GLN A 26 -1.51 8.16 -22.44
C GLN A 26 -1.61 8.13 -20.90
N ALA A 27 -2.61 8.82 -20.34
CA ALA A 27 -3.06 8.59 -18.98
C ALA A 27 -3.85 7.27 -18.93
N GLN A 28 -3.16 6.14 -18.76
CA GLN A 28 -3.79 4.84 -18.50
C GLN A 28 -3.44 4.24 -17.13
N ALA A 29 -2.98 5.06 -16.18
CA ALA A 29 -2.84 4.64 -14.80
C ALA A 29 -3.25 5.78 -13.86
N SER A 30 -4.56 5.99 -13.64
CA SER A 30 -4.94 6.96 -12.59
C SER A 30 -6.26 6.72 -11.88
N TRP A 31 -7.07 5.71 -12.23
CA TRP A 31 -8.25 5.42 -11.40
C TRP A 31 -7.86 5.03 -9.97
N GLY A 32 -6.82 4.20 -9.80
CA GLY A 32 -6.34 3.82 -8.48
C GLY A 32 -5.54 4.93 -7.79
N ALA A 33 -4.58 5.53 -8.51
CA ALA A 33 -3.71 6.56 -7.94
C ALA A 33 -4.48 7.81 -7.49
N ALA A 34 -5.48 8.27 -8.25
CA ALA A 34 -6.29 9.43 -7.86
C ALA A 34 -7.12 9.16 -6.61
N LYS A 35 -7.71 7.96 -6.48
CA LYS A 35 -8.49 7.61 -5.28
C LYS A 35 -7.62 7.31 -4.07
N LEU A 36 -6.46 6.69 -4.26
CA LEU A 36 -5.48 6.56 -3.18
C LEU A 36 -5.05 7.94 -2.69
N PHE A 37 -4.80 8.87 -3.62
CA PHE A 37 -4.47 10.26 -3.29
C PHE A 37 -5.62 10.96 -2.53
N GLU A 38 -6.88 10.72 -2.92
CA GLU A 38 -8.07 11.20 -2.21
C GLU A 38 -8.15 10.64 -0.77
N LEU A 39 -7.94 9.33 -0.60
CA LEU A 39 -7.88 8.69 0.73
C LEU A 39 -6.75 9.29 1.60
N LEU A 40 -5.61 9.61 1.00
CA LEU A 40 -4.50 10.29 1.70
C LEU A 40 -4.84 11.73 2.07
N GLN A 41 -5.71 12.42 1.32
CA GLN A 41 -6.17 13.78 1.64
C GLN A 41 -7.27 13.83 2.70
N GLN A 42 -7.99 12.73 2.93
CA GLN A 42 -9.11 12.67 3.87
C GLN A 42 -8.70 12.77 5.36
N GLN A 43 -7.47 13.18 5.68
CA GLN A 43 -7.00 13.39 7.04
C GLN A 43 -7.70 14.52 7.81
N ASN A 44 -8.52 15.36 7.15
CA ASN A 44 -9.25 16.48 7.72
C ASN A 44 -10.74 16.48 7.35
N GLY A 45 -11.54 15.66 8.04
CA GLY A 45 -13.01 15.75 8.02
C GLY A 45 -13.70 14.39 8.12
N SER A 46 -14.55 14.22 9.14
CA SER A 46 -15.34 13.00 9.35
C SER A 46 -16.70 13.09 8.65
N PRO A 47 -17.08 12.11 7.83
CA PRO A 47 -18.48 11.80 7.57
C PRO A 47 -18.92 10.56 8.35
N VAL A 48 -20.11 10.63 8.95
CA VAL A 48 -20.83 9.50 9.55
C VAL A 48 -21.60 8.77 8.45
N ILE A 49 -21.43 7.45 8.30
CA ILE A 49 -22.21 6.61 7.37
C ILE A 49 -22.61 5.29 8.07
N PRO A 50 -23.87 4.83 7.91
CA PRO A 50 -24.46 3.74 8.69
C PRO A 50 -23.91 2.34 8.35
N GLN A 51 -24.01 1.47 9.36
CA GLN A 51 -23.55 0.09 9.39
C GLN A 51 -24.44 -0.84 8.52
N PRO A 52 -23.89 -1.62 7.57
CA PRO A 52 -24.63 -2.64 6.84
C PRO A 52 -24.78 -3.93 7.67
N THR A 53 -25.97 -4.52 7.64
CA THR A 53 -26.25 -5.86 8.18
C THR A 53 -25.84 -6.96 7.19
N LEU A 54 -25.14 -7.98 7.68
CA LEU A 54 -24.61 -9.10 6.90
C LEU A 54 -25.72 -10.09 6.47
N PRO A 55 -25.68 -10.65 5.25
CA PRO A 55 -26.51 -11.78 4.83
C PRO A 55 -25.99 -13.12 5.40
N PRO A 56 -26.83 -14.17 5.49
CA PRO A 56 -26.45 -15.46 6.04
C PRO A 56 -25.50 -16.27 5.13
N ILE A 57 -24.62 -17.04 5.77
CA ILE A 57 -23.56 -17.88 5.18
C ILE A 57 -24.17 -19.16 4.56
N PRO A 58 -23.84 -19.54 3.30
CA PRO A 58 -24.18 -20.85 2.74
C PRO A 58 -23.21 -21.97 3.19
N GLU A 59 -23.73 -23.19 3.37
CA GLU A 59 -22.98 -24.40 3.77
C GLU A 59 -22.02 -24.93 2.67
N PRO A 60 -20.92 -25.61 3.05
CA PRO A 60 -19.90 -26.08 2.11
C PRO A 60 -20.33 -27.32 1.31
N THR A 61 -20.08 -27.27 -0.01
CA THR A 61 -20.19 -28.40 -0.96
C THR A 61 -18.82 -29.12 -1.06
N PRO A 62 -18.75 -30.46 -1.19
CA PRO A 62 -17.47 -31.21 -1.20
C PRO A 62 -16.60 -30.94 -2.43
N GLU A 63 -15.29 -30.79 -2.21
CA GLU A 63 -14.26 -30.51 -3.23
C GLU A 63 -13.91 -31.73 -4.12
N PRO A 64 -13.65 -31.53 -5.43
CA PRO A 64 -13.04 -32.53 -6.30
C PRO A 64 -11.50 -32.60 -6.15
N LYS A 65 -10.95 -33.79 -6.41
CA LYS A 65 -9.53 -34.16 -6.30
C LYS A 65 -8.62 -33.40 -7.32
N PRO A 66 -7.40 -32.96 -6.94
CA PRO A 66 -6.56 -32.13 -7.81
C PRO A 66 -5.88 -32.89 -8.95
N THR A 67 -5.95 -32.31 -10.15
CA THR A 67 -5.11 -32.60 -11.33
C THR A 67 -3.74 -31.89 -11.23
N PRO A 68 -2.67 -32.41 -11.86
CA PRO A 68 -1.34 -31.80 -11.83
C PRO A 68 -1.31 -30.45 -12.57
N ILE A 69 -0.70 -29.46 -11.94
CA ILE A 69 -0.53 -28.08 -12.45
C ILE A 69 0.69 -28.04 -13.38
N PRO A 70 0.59 -27.45 -14.59
CA PRO A 70 1.73 -27.22 -15.48
C PRO A 70 2.70 -26.18 -14.89
N GLU A 71 3.98 -26.38 -15.14
CA GLU A 71 5.09 -25.52 -14.73
C GLU A 71 4.90 -24.07 -15.25
N PRO A 72 5.13 -23.03 -14.42
CA PRO A 72 4.82 -21.66 -14.80
C PRO A 72 5.81 -21.15 -15.86
N THR A 73 5.27 -20.77 -17.01
CA THR A 73 5.96 -19.94 -17.99
C THR A 73 6.26 -18.57 -17.37
N PRO A 74 7.47 -18.00 -17.51
CA PRO A 74 7.79 -16.69 -16.94
C PRO A 74 6.96 -15.60 -17.62
N VAL A 75 6.20 -14.85 -16.82
CA VAL A 75 5.63 -13.56 -17.22
C VAL A 75 6.78 -12.55 -17.25
N PRO A 76 6.92 -11.70 -18.29
CA PRO A 76 7.97 -10.68 -18.30
C PRO A 76 7.62 -9.59 -17.28
N GLU A 77 8.20 -9.63 -16.09
CA GLU A 77 8.26 -8.49 -15.17
C GLU A 77 9.53 -7.69 -15.48
N ASP A 78 9.38 -6.37 -15.62
CA ASP A 78 10.48 -5.44 -15.85
C ASP A 78 11.42 -5.46 -14.62
N PRO A 79 12.68 -5.91 -14.76
CA PRO A 79 13.61 -6.05 -13.65
C PRO A 79 13.94 -4.73 -12.94
N ASN A 80 13.58 -3.58 -13.51
CA ASN A 80 13.77 -2.28 -12.87
C ASN A 80 12.65 -1.91 -11.87
N SER A 81 11.47 -2.51 -11.99
CA SER A 81 10.29 -2.11 -11.20
C SER A 81 10.32 -2.57 -9.74
N GLU A 82 10.91 -3.74 -9.45
CA GLU A 82 10.99 -4.23 -8.08
C GLU A 82 12.01 -3.43 -7.25
N GLN A 83 13.17 -3.11 -7.84
CA GLN A 83 14.27 -2.43 -7.14
C GLN A 83 13.85 -1.04 -6.64
N ASP A 84 13.08 -0.30 -7.43
CA ASP A 84 12.56 1.02 -7.07
C ASP A 84 11.55 0.94 -5.92
N ASN A 85 10.72 -0.11 -5.88
CA ASN A 85 9.73 -0.31 -4.81
C ASN A 85 10.38 -0.61 -3.44
N TYR A 86 11.50 -1.34 -3.42
CA TYR A 86 12.26 -1.60 -2.17
C TYR A 86 12.94 -0.35 -1.62
N SER A 87 13.29 0.62 -2.48
CA SER A 87 13.95 1.87 -2.04
C SER A 87 13.03 2.77 -1.21
N ALA A 88 11.71 2.67 -1.40
CA ALA A 88 10.69 3.45 -0.70
C ALA A 88 10.32 2.90 0.69
N LEU A 89 10.85 1.73 1.07
CA LEU A 89 10.60 1.11 2.37
C LEU A 89 11.57 1.63 3.44
N SER A 90 11.03 1.86 4.65
CA SER A 90 11.86 2.01 5.84
C SER A 90 12.68 0.73 6.11
N SER A 91 13.73 0.85 6.92
CA SER A 91 14.52 -0.33 7.33
C SER A 91 13.68 -1.39 8.02
N GLN A 92 12.71 -0.97 8.85
CA GLN A 92 11.80 -1.87 9.56
C GLN A 92 10.80 -2.57 8.61
N GLU A 93 10.29 -1.88 7.59
CA GLU A 93 9.39 -2.50 6.61
C GLU A 93 10.14 -3.51 5.73
N ARG A 94 11.39 -3.20 5.33
CA ARG A 94 12.26 -4.16 4.63
C ARG A 94 12.56 -5.38 5.47
N GLU A 95 12.92 -5.20 6.74
CA GLU A 95 13.17 -6.30 7.67
C GLU A 95 11.92 -7.20 7.81
N MET A 96 10.73 -6.60 7.95
CA MET A 96 9.48 -7.36 8.03
C MET A 96 9.21 -8.15 6.75
N LEU A 97 9.34 -7.54 5.57
CA LEU A 97 9.12 -8.22 4.29
C LEU A 97 10.09 -9.40 4.13
N GLN A 98 11.37 -9.18 4.45
CA GLN A 98 12.39 -10.22 4.42
C GLN A 98 12.01 -11.40 5.32
N LEU A 99 11.69 -11.13 6.60
CA LEU A 99 11.32 -12.18 7.56
C LEU A 99 10.10 -12.99 7.11
N VAL A 100 9.07 -12.32 6.57
CA VAL A 100 7.87 -12.99 6.02
C VAL A 100 8.23 -13.87 4.83
N ASN A 101 9.00 -13.36 3.87
CA ASN A 101 9.35 -14.11 2.67
C ASN A 101 10.33 -15.26 2.95
N GLU A 102 11.25 -15.10 3.91
CA GLU A 102 12.08 -16.19 4.42
C GLU A 102 11.22 -17.30 5.05
N GLU A 103 10.21 -16.94 5.83
CA GLU A 103 9.31 -17.93 6.43
C GLU A 103 8.42 -18.62 5.40
N ARG A 104 7.94 -17.88 4.39
CA ARG A 104 7.22 -18.46 3.25
C ARG A 104 8.09 -19.45 2.47
N ALA A 105 9.36 -19.11 2.23
CA ALA A 105 10.30 -20.01 1.55
C ALA A 105 10.51 -21.32 2.33
N LYS A 106 10.64 -21.27 3.67
CA LYS A 106 10.73 -22.49 4.52
C LYS A 106 9.50 -23.38 4.41
N ASN A 107 8.34 -22.82 4.07
CA ASN A 107 7.08 -23.53 3.90
C ASN A 107 6.79 -23.87 2.42
N GLY A 108 7.76 -23.70 1.51
CA GLY A 108 7.59 -24.00 0.08
C GLY A 108 6.65 -23.04 -0.66
N LEU A 109 6.40 -21.86 -0.10
CA LEU A 109 5.52 -20.86 -0.68
C LEU A 109 6.29 -19.82 -1.49
N LYS A 110 5.67 -19.32 -2.55
CA LYS A 110 6.20 -18.19 -3.32
C LYS A 110 6.31 -16.94 -2.44
N PRO A 111 7.35 -16.10 -2.61
CA PRO A 111 7.44 -14.83 -1.90
C PRO A 111 6.25 -13.94 -2.24
N LEU A 112 5.86 -13.09 -1.29
CA LEU A 112 4.90 -12.01 -1.52
C LEU A 112 5.60 -10.87 -2.23
N THR A 113 4.98 -10.34 -3.27
CA THR A 113 5.41 -9.13 -3.97
C THR A 113 4.96 -7.90 -3.19
N LEU A 114 5.88 -6.98 -2.93
CA LEU A 114 5.52 -5.71 -2.29
C LEU A 114 4.67 -4.87 -3.25
N MET A 115 3.55 -4.34 -2.77
CA MET A 115 2.74 -3.36 -3.50
C MET A 115 2.84 -1.99 -2.82
N PRO A 116 3.42 -0.97 -3.50
CA PRO A 116 3.59 0.37 -2.91
C PRO A 116 2.29 1.03 -2.48
N GLU A 117 1.22 0.92 -3.28
CA GLU A 117 -0.08 1.49 -2.97
C GLU A 117 -0.69 0.87 -1.70
N LEU A 118 -0.51 -0.45 -1.55
CA LEU A 118 -0.95 -1.18 -0.37
C LEU A 118 -0.13 -0.82 0.86
N THR A 119 1.15 -0.52 0.66
CA THR A 119 2.07 -0.05 1.71
C THR A 119 1.65 1.31 2.24
N GLU A 120 1.23 2.24 1.37
CA GLU A 120 0.68 3.52 1.79
C GLU A 120 -0.61 3.36 2.61
N LEU A 121 -1.52 2.47 2.19
CA LEU A 121 -2.72 2.14 2.97
C LEU A 121 -2.36 1.55 4.35
N ALA A 122 -1.36 0.67 4.42
CA ALA A 122 -0.90 0.08 5.68
C ALA A 122 -0.30 1.15 6.62
N ARG A 123 0.49 2.08 6.07
CA ARG A 123 1.03 3.23 6.82
C ARG A 123 -0.10 4.12 7.33
N LEU A 124 -1.12 4.37 6.51
CA LEU A 124 -2.30 5.14 6.88
C LEU A 124 -3.05 4.49 8.04
N LYS A 125 -3.29 3.18 7.97
CA LYS A 125 -3.91 2.41 9.05
C LYS A 125 -3.12 2.48 10.36
N SER A 126 -1.80 2.27 10.30
CA SER A 126 -0.94 2.36 11.49
C SER A 126 -0.94 3.76 12.11
N LYS A 127 -0.92 4.83 11.30
CA LYS A 127 -1.06 6.22 11.77
C LYS A 127 -2.43 6.47 12.41
N ASP A 128 -3.49 5.92 11.84
CA ASP A 128 -4.86 6.07 12.32
C ASP A 128 -5.06 5.40 13.69
N ILE A 129 -4.54 4.18 13.86
CA ILE A 129 -4.50 3.45 15.13
C ILE A 129 -3.85 4.31 16.23
N ILE A 130 -2.74 4.98 15.92
CA ILE A 130 -2.03 5.86 16.87
C ILE A 130 -2.85 7.11 17.14
N LYS A 131 -3.32 7.79 16.09
CA LYS A 131 -4.00 9.09 16.19
C LYS A 131 -5.27 9.01 17.03
N TYR A 132 -6.04 7.93 16.89
CA TYR A 132 -7.33 7.76 17.56
C TYR A 132 -7.30 6.75 18.71
N ASP A 133 -6.11 6.33 19.14
CA ASP A 133 -5.86 5.40 20.25
C ASP A 133 -6.81 4.19 20.28
N TYR A 134 -6.88 3.47 19.16
CA TYR A 134 -7.64 2.22 19.08
C TYR A 134 -6.72 1.08 18.65
N PHE A 135 -7.21 -0.15 18.70
CA PHE A 135 -6.50 -1.31 18.15
C PHE A 135 -7.49 -2.35 17.63
N ALA A 136 -7.97 -2.12 16.41
CA ALA A 136 -8.99 -2.95 15.78
C ALA A 136 -8.83 -2.96 14.26
N HIS A 137 -9.35 -4.00 13.61
CA HIS A 137 -9.33 -4.15 12.16
C HIS A 137 -10.15 -3.07 11.44
N THR A 138 -11.27 -2.65 12.01
CA THR A 138 -12.07 -1.55 11.44
C THR A 138 -11.53 -0.21 11.92
N SER A 139 -11.17 0.66 10.97
CA SER A 139 -10.82 2.05 11.25
C SER A 139 -12.08 2.89 11.46
N PRO A 140 -12.13 3.75 12.48
CA PRO A 140 -13.21 4.73 12.63
C PRO A 140 -13.19 5.81 11.53
N THR A 141 -12.06 5.98 10.84
CA THR A 141 -11.85 6.98 9.79
C THR A 141 -12.06 6.40 8.38
N TYR A 142 -11.49 5.22 8.11
CA TYR A 142 -11.41 4.64 6.77
C TYR A 142 -12.23 3.34 6.60
N GLY A 143 -12.85 2.83 7.67
CA GLY A 143 -13.60 1.58 7.64
C GLY A 143 -12.70 0.34 7.62
N SER A 144 -13.18 -0.75 7.01
CA SER A 144 -12.43 -2.01 6.92
C SER A 144 -11.29 -1.93 5.90
N PHE A 145 -10.29 -2.79 6.04
CA PHE A 145 -9.22 -2.91 5.04
C PHE A 145 -9.77 -3.19 3.62
N ALA A 146 -10.75 -4.09 3.49
CA ALA A 146 -11.40 -4.36 2.20
C ALA A 146 -11.99 -3.08 1.57
N LYS A 147 -12.60 -2.21 2.39
CA LYS A 147 -13.09 -0.91 1.95
C LYS A 147 -11.94 0.00 1.51
N MET A 148 -10.87 0.11 2.29
CA MET A 148 -9.70 0.93 1.93
C MET A 148 -9.10 0.52 0.57
N VAL A 149 -8.95 -0.78 0.32
CA VAL A 149 -8.42 -1.31 -0.95
C VAL A 149 -9.36 -1.03 -2.12
N SER A 150 -10.67 -1.25 -1.91
CA SER A 150 -11.70 -0.99 -2.91
C SER A 150 -11.80 0.51 -3.24
N ASP A 151 -11.77 1.36 -2.22
CA ASP A 151 -11.76 2.81 -2.35
C ASP A 151 -10.51 3.27 -3.07
N ALA A 152 -9.33 2.68 -2.81
CA ALA A 152 -8.11 2.95 -3.56
C ALA A 152 -8.12 2.41 -5.01
N GLY A 153 -9.22 1.80 -5.46
CA GLY A 153 -9.36 1.26 -6.82
C GLY A 153 -8.53 0.01 -7.09
N ILE A 154 -7.98 -0.61 -6.06
CA ILE A 154 -7.19 -1.84 -6.16
C ILE A 154 -8.16 -3.03 -6.23
N ARG A 155 -8.04 -3.84 -7.28
CA ARG A 155 -8.85 -5.06 -7.44
C ARG A 155 -8.19 -6.22 -6.69
N PHE A 156 -9.03 -7.05 -6.08
CA PHE A 156 -8.61 -8.25 -5.35
C PHE A 156 -9.73 -9.29 -5.36
N TYR A 157 -9.36 -10.56 -5.20
CA TYR A 157 -10.30 -11.65 -4.92
C TYR A 157 -10.49 -11.87 -3.42
N SER A 158 -9.44 -11.65 -2.64
CA SER A 158 -9.46 -11.81 -1.18
C SER A 158 -8.45 -10.88 -0.54
N VAL A 159 -8.68 -10.56 0.74
CA VAL A 159 -7.83 -9.70 1.58
C VAL A 159 -7.53 -10.36 2.92
N GLY A 160 -6.36 -10.04 3.49
CA GLY A 160 -5.99 -10.40 4.86
C GLY A 160 -5.33 -9.23 5.57
N GLU A 161 -5.52 -9.11 6.88
CA GLU A 161 -4.88 -8.07 7.69
C GLU A 161 -4.25 -8.67 8.95
N ASN A 162 -3.03 -8.25 9.24
CA ASN A 162 -2.39 -8.46 10.53
C ASN A 162 -2.09 -7.12 11.20
N LEU A 163 -2.36 -7.00 12.50
CA LEU A 163 -2.10 -5.81 13.31
C LEU A 163 -1.29 -6.16 14.56
N ALA A 164 -0.26 -5.36 14.86
CA ALA A 164 0.51 -5.49 16.09
C ALA A 164 0.90 -4.12 16.66
N LYS A 165 0.89 -4.01 18.00
CA LYS A 165 1.74 -3.04 18.72
C LYS A 165 2.94 -3.83 19.26
N ALA A 166 4.15 -3.43 18.91
CA ALA A 166 5.37 -4.19 19.22
C ALA A 166 6.53 -3.25 19.55
N ARG A 167 7.67 -3.82 19.99
CA ARG A 167 8.88 -3.02 20.29
C ARG A 167 9.57 -2.54 19.02
N ASN A 168 9.56 -3.37 17.98
CA ASN A 168 10.15 -3.15 16.65
C ASN A 168 9.57 -4.18 15.66
N ALA A 169 9.93 -4.07 14.38
CA ALA A 169 9.48 -4.98 13.33
C ALA A 169 9.74 -6.46 13.64
N LYS A 170 10.97 -6.82 14.02
CA LYS A 170 11.30 -8.21 14.38
C LYS A 170 10.43 -8.77 15.50
N HIS A 171 10.15 -7.98 16.54
CA HIS A 171 9.24 -8.38 17.61
C HIS A 171 7.80 -8.58 17.07
N ALA A 172 7.31 -7.68 16.23
CA ALA A 172 5.98 -7.82 15.60
C ALA A 172 5.88 -9.10 14.77
N PHE A 173 6.93 -9.44 14.02
CA PHE A 173 6.97 -10.68 13.23
C PHE A 173 6.76 -11.92 14.11
N TYR A 174 7.47 -12.02 15.25
CA TYR A 174 7.28 -13.15 16.16
C TYR A 174 5.90 -13.16 16.84
N LEU A 175 5.33 -11.99 17.15
CA LEU A 175 3.95 -11.90 17.64
C LEU A 175 2.95 -12.43 16.60
N PHE A 176 3.14 -12.11 15.32
CA PHE A 176 2.32 -12.64 14.24
C PHE A 176 2.49 -14.15 14.08
N MET A 177 3.72 -14.66 14.10
CA MET A 177 3.97 -16.10 13.98
C MET A 177 3.45 -16.91 15.17
N GLY A 178 3.38 -16.30 16.36
CA GLY A 178 2.81 -16.90 17.56
C GLY A 178 1.28 -16.95 17.60
N SER A 179 0.60 -16.26 16.69
CA SER A 179 -0.87 -16.27 16.57
C SER A 179 -1.29 -17.09 15.36
N SER A 180 -2.16 -18.09 15.56
CA SER A 180 -2.64 -18.95 14.48
C SER A 180 -3.31 -18.16 13.35
N GLY A 181 -4.15 -17.17 13.68
CA GLY A 181 -4.83 -16.33 12.71
C GLY A 181 -3.86 -15.45 11.90
N HIS A 182 -2.91 -14.79 12.57
CA HIS A 182 -1.96 -13.93 11.87
C HIS A 182 -0.96 -14.72 11.01
N LYS A 183 -0.50 -15.87 11.53
CA LYS A 183 0.35 -16.81 10.80
C LYS A 183 -0.37 -17.34 9.55
N ALA A 184 -1.67 -17.65 9.66
CA ALA A 184 -2.46 -18.12 8.52
C ALA A 184 -2.48 -17.09 7.38
N ASN A 185 -2.54 -15.79 7.68
CA ASN A 185 -2.42 -14.76 6.64
C ASN A 185 -1.03 -14.76 5.98
N MET A 186 0.06 -14.73 6.77
CA MET A 186 1.43 -14.69 6.21
C MET A 186 1.76 -15.92 5.35
N LEU A 187 1.20 -17.09 5.69
CA LEU A 187 1.45 -18.37 5.02
C LEU A 187 0.31 -18.81 4.11
N ASN A 188 -0.63 -17.92 3.79
CA ASN A 188 -1.67 -18.25 2.83
C ASN A 188 -1.04 -18.36 1.42
N PRO A 189 -1.16 -19.51 0.73
CA PRO A 189 -0.61 -19.68 -0.62
C PRO A 189 -1.31 -18.81 -1.67
N ASN A 190 -2.54 -18.38 -1.42
CA ASN A 190 -3.33 -17.59 -2.36
C ASN A 190 -3.00 -16.10 -2.33
N PHE A 191 -2.37 -15.60 -1.26
CA PHE A 191 -1.91 -14.22 -1.23
C PHE A 191 -0.65 -14.07 -2.07
N THR A 192 -0.67 -13.07 -2.94
CA THR A 192 0.38 -12.79 -3.92
C THR A 192 1.09 -11.47 -3.62
N HIS A 193 0.39 -10.49 -3.03
CA HIS A 193 0.96 -9.19 -2.73
C HIS A 193 0.78 -8.79 -1.27
N VAL A 194 1.67 -7.94 -0.79
CA VAL A 194 1.63 -7.38 0.55
C VAL A 194 1.97 -5.89 0.57
N GLY A 195 1.30 -5.15 1.46
CA GLY A 195 1.70 -3.82 1.89
C GLY A 195 2.02 -3.84 3.37
N ILE A 196 3.11 -3.18 3.77
CA ILE A 196 3.59 -3.20 5.17
C ILE A 196 3.74 -1.77 5.65
N GLY A 197 3.02 -1.41 6.71
CA GLY A 197 3.07 -0.07 7.29
C GLY A 197 3.51 -0.12 8.74
N ILE A 198 4.72 0.41 9.01
CA ILE A 198 5.29 0.46 10.35
C ILE A 198 5.45 1.91 10.77
N VAL A 199 4.79 2.28 11.87
CA VAL A 199 4.78 3.67 12.38
C VAL A 199 5.22 3.67 13.83
N GLN A 200 6.13 4.57 14.16
CA GLN A 200 6.61 4.76 15.52
C GLN A 200 5.48 5.26 16.43
N ASP A 201 5.33 4.60 17.57
CA ASP A 201 4.46 4.98 18.67
C ASP A 201 5.30 5.19 19.96
N LYS A 202 4.68 5.75 21.01
CA LYS A 202 5.33 6.05 22.29
C LYS A 202 6.04 4.86 22.92
N TYR A 203 5.53 3.64 22.72
CA TYR A 203 6.04 2.41 23.34
C TYR A 203 6.73 1.45 22.37
N GLY A 204 6.95 1.87 21.12
CA GLY A 204 7.54 1.02 20.08
C GLY A 204 6.94 1.34 18.73
N VAL A 205 6.36 0.36 18.05
CA VAL A 205 5.78 0.52 16.71
C VAL A 205 4.38 -0.06 16.64
N VAL A 206 3.54 0.58 15.82
CA VAL A 206 2.31 -0.02 15.30
C VAL A 206 2.60 -0.55 13.90
N VAL A 207 2.25 -1.81 13.69
CA VAL A 207 2.50 -2.55 12.46
C VAL A 207 1.18 -3.00 11.87
N THR A 208 1.00 -2.70 10.59
CA THR A 208 -0.09 -3.22 9.76
C THR A 208 0.53 -3.99 8.60
N GLN A 209 0.11 -5.24 8.38
CA GLN A 209 0.37 -5.97 7.13
C GLN A 209 -0.95 -6.19 6.41
N LEU A 210 -0.99 -5.82 5.14
CA LEU A 210 -2.14 -5.87 4.28
C LEU A 210 -1.83 -6.85 3.15
N PHE A 211 -2.57 -7.93 3.05
CA PHE A 211 -2.37 -8.98 2.04
C PHE A 211 -3.51 -8.96 1.05
N ILE A 212 -3.21 -9.18 -0.24
CA ILE A 212 -4.23 -9.36 -1.26
C ILE A 212 -3.94 -10.59 -2.13
N MET A 213 -5.02 -11.23 -2.57
CA MET A 213 -5.03 -12.15 -3.70
C MET A 213 -5.42 -11.35 -4.93
N LYS A 214 -4.51 -11.24 -5.89
CA LYS A 214 -4.69 -10.51 -7.14
C LYS A 214 -5.03 -11.43 -8.30
#